data_AF-A0A926JWX7-F1
#
_entry.id   AF-A0A926JWX7-F1
#
_cell.length_a   1.000
_cell.length_b   1.000
_cell.length_c   1.000
_cell.angle_alpha   90.00
_cell.angle_beta   90.00
_cell.angle_gamma   90.00
#
_symmetry.space_group_name_H-M   'P 1'
#
loop_
_entity.id
_entity.type
_entity.pdbx_description
1 polymer ?
#
loop_
_entity_poly.entity_id
_entity_poly.type
_entity_poly.pdbx_seq_one_letter_code
_entity_poly.pdbx_strand_id
1 'polypeptide(L)'
;MNIKTFLSLSLAAGMFFSCADEKKQHAEKKEPVAEKKFEYVVDQFADLKILRYQIPGWENLTLKEQKLVYYLVEAGLSGRDIMWDQNYRYNLAIRKALENVYTSYTGNKDSKEWNAFKTYLKRVWFSNGIHHHYSNDKIKSGFSREYLDSLLTETGTELDSAIVDVLFSDKDAKKVNLDASKGLIKGSAVNFYGEGITADEVDAFYAKMESPDPKKPLSFGLNSKLVKQDGKLVEKVWKSGGMYGAAIDKIIYWLEKAKGVAENEKQARALGFLIEYYKTGDLQSWDDYNVAWTEATEGNIDYINSFIEVYNDPKGYRGSYEAIVQIKDFEMSKKMEVLAHNAQWFEDHSPLMPEHKKENVVGVSYKTVVVAGEAGDASP
;
A
#
# COMPACT_ATOMS: atom_id res chain seq x y z
N MET A 1 11.16 58.11 62.42
CA MET A 1 10.18 58.22 63.53
C MET A 1 9.80 56.79 63.94
N ASN A 2 10.23 56.41 65.15
CA ASN A 2 9.83 55.27 66.02
C ASN A 2 9.88 53.82 65.44
N ILE A 3 10.92 53.02 65.75
CA ILE A 3 11.17 52.19 66.97
C ILE A 3 10.48 50.82 66.87
N LYS A 4 11.22 49.77 66.48
CA LYS A 4 11.80 48.67 67.30
C LYS A 4 10.77 47.75 67.99
N THR A 5 10.85 46.46 67.67
CA THR A 5 10.90 45.42 68.71
C THR A 5 11.64 44.17 68.23
N PHE A 6 12.75 43.91 68.91
CA PHE A 6 13.47 42.64 68.97
C PHE A 6 12.63 41.61 69.73
N LEU A 7 12.75 40.32 69.39
CA LEU A 7 13.09 39.31 70.39
C LEU A 7 13.65 38.05 69.72
N SER A 8 14.95 37.86 69.89
CA SER A 8 15.68 36.61 69.74
C SER A 8 15.67 35.88 71.08
N LEU A 9 15.37 34.58 71.08
CA LEU A 9 15.77 33.68 72.17
C LEU A 9 16.06 32.29 71.61
N SER A 10 17.34 31.97 71.57
CA SER A 10 17.90 30.64 71.36
C SER A 10 17.94 29.92 72.71
N LEU A 11 17.60 28.62 72.76
CA LEU A 11 18.10 27.71 73.80
C LEU A 11 18.30 26.31 73.21
N ALA A 12 19.42 25.71 73.58
CA ALA A 12 19.98 24.49 73.00
C ALA A 12 19.83 23.27 73.93
N ALA A 13 20.05 22.10 73.30
CA ALA A 13 20.58 20.84 73.83
C ALA A 13 19.64 19.84 74.54
N GLY A 14 19.68 18.61 74.01
CA GLY A 14 19.19 17.38 74.65
C GLY A 14 19.32 16.17 73.71
N MET A 15 20.45 15.47 73.76
CA MET A 15 20.74 14.24 73.02
C MET A 15 19.87 13.07 73.51
N PHE A 16 19.48 12.18 72.61
CA PHE A 16 19.44 10.74 72.90
C PHE A 16 20.05 9.95 71.74
N PHE A 17 21.21 9.37 72.02
CA PHE A 17 21.78 8.25 71.27
C PHE A 17 20.98 6.98 71.58
N SER A 18 20.62 6.22 70.56
CA SER A 18 20.44 4.77 70.67
C SER A 18 20.90 4.14 69.36
N CYS A 19 21.92 3.29 69.45
CA CYS A 19 22.50 2.53 68.36
C CYS A 19 21.70 1.24 68.12
N ALA A 20 21.41 0.91 66.87
CA ALA A 20 21.39 -0.46 66.38
C ALA A 20 21.49 -0.47 64.84
N ASP A 21 22.36 -1.33 64.31
CA ASP A 21 22.74 -1.47 62.91
C ASP A 21 21.57 -1.64 61.93
N GLU A 22 21.46 -0.76 60.94
CA GLU A 22 20.68 -1.02 59.73
C GLU A 22 21.59 -1.13 58.50
N LYS A 23 21.45 -2.29 57.84
CA LYS A 23 22.14 -2.71 56.62
C LYS A 23 22.10 -1.62 55.55
N LYS A 24 23.28 -1.21 55.07
CA LYS A 24 23.41 -0.49 53.79
C LYS A 24 22.93 -1.39 52.65
N GLN A 25 21.67 -1.23 52.24
CA GLN A 25 21.25 -1.59 50.89
C GLN A 25 21.86 -0.55 49.94
N HIS A 26 22.83 -0.99 49.13
CA HIS A 26 23.21 -0.28 47.92
C HIS A 26 21.98 -0.19 47.02
N ALA A 27 21.30 0.96 47.01
CA ALA A 27 20.38 1.30 45.94
C ALA A 27 21.23 1.52 44.69
N GLU A 28 21.25 0.53 43.80
CA GLU A 28 21.69 0.75 42.41
C GLU A 28 20.82 1.86 41.83
N LYS A 29 21.43 3.02 41.61
CA LYS A 29 20.88 4.04 40.72
C LYS A 29 20.78 3.39 39.34
N LYS A 30 19.60 2.91 38.97
CA LYS A 30 19.26 2.67 37.56
C LYS A 30 19.41 4.01 36.85
N GLU A 31 20.45 4.14 36.05
CA GLU A 31 20.53 5.23 35.07
C GLU A 31 19.23 5.22 34.25
N PRO A 32 18.64 6.39 33.96
CA PRO A 32 17.51 6.45 33.06
C PRO A 32 17.98 5.90 31.72
N VAL A 33 17.41 4.76 31.31
CA VAL A 33 17.57 4.27 29.94
C VAL A 33 16.99 5.36 29.05
N ALA A 34 17.86 6.10 28.36
CA ALA A 34 17.43 7.05 27.36
C ALA A 34 16.58 6.27 26.34
N GLU A 35 15.28 6.57 26.28
CA GLU A 35 14.41 6.03 25.23
C GLU A 35 15.05 6.41 23.89
N LYS A 36 15.53 5.41 23.15
CA LYS A 36 16.03 5.63 21.79
C LYS A 36 14.85 6.16 20.97
N LYS A 37 14.94 7.41 20.54
CA LYS A 37 13.98 8.03 19.62
C LYS A 37 13.82 7.14 18.38
N PHE A 38 12.59 6.90 17.96
CA PHE A 38 12.32 6.09 16.77
C PHE A 38 12.84 6.82 15.52
N GLU A 39 13.81 6.20 14.83
CA GLU A 39 14.37 6.73 13.58
C GLU A 39 13.40 6.46 12.42
N TYR A 40 12.73 7.49 11.91
CA TYR A 40 11.74 7.33 10.83
C TYR A 40 12.36 7.18 9.44
N VAL A 41 13.52 7.80 9.19
CA VAL A 41 14.17 7.78 7.89
C VAL A 41 15.04 6.53 7.78
N VAL A 42 14.79 5.72 6.75
CA VAL A 42 15.55 4.49 6.47
C VAL A 42 16.66 4.76 5.45
N ASP A 43 16.32 5.45 4.36
CA ASP A 43 17.25 5.70 3.25
C ASP A 43 16.78 6.91 2.42
N GLN A 44 17.68 7.48 1.62
CA GLN A 44 17.37 8.53 0.65
C GLN A 44 18.24 8.38 -0.59
N PHE A 45 17.62 8.32 -1.77
CA PHE A 45 18.31 8.16 -3.05
C PHE A 45 17.50 8.82 -4.17
N ALA A 46 18.20 9.35 -5.18
CA ALA A 46 17.57 10.14 -6.24
C ALA A 46 16.62 11.21 -5.65
N ASP A 47 15.36 11.19 -6.07
CA ASP A 47 14.25 12.04 -5.64
C ASP A 47 13.36 11.39 -4.56
N LEU A 48 13.81 10.29 -3.95
CA LEU A 48 13.01 9.43 -3.08
C LEU A 48 13.58 9.36 -1.67
N LYS A 49 12.68 9.30 -0.67
CA LYS A 49 13.02 9.08 0.73
C LYS A 49 12.21 7.90 1.25
N ILE A 50 12.90 6.90 1.80
CA ILE A 50 12.28 5.73 2.41
C ILE A 50 12.04 6.03 3.89
N LEU A 51 10.78 5.94 4.28
CA LEU A 51 10.34 6.10 5.67
C LEU A 51 9.89 4.75 6.21
N ARG A 52 9.86 4.63 7.54
CA ARG A 52 9.16 3.55 8.24
C ARG A 52 8.24 4.14 9.29
N TYR A 53 7.14 3.44 9.56
CA TYR A 53 6.14 3.85 10.53
C TYR A 53 6.08 2.86 11.71
N GLN A 54 5.52 3.33 12.82
CA GLN A 54 5.17 2.48 13.95
C GLN A 54 3.72 1.99 13.80
N ILE A 55 3.38 0.88 14.44
CA ILE A 55 2.02 0.34 14.50
C ILE A 55 1.50 0.50 15.94
N PRO A 56 1.23 1.72 16.42
CA PRO A 56 0.71 1.93 17.76
C PRO A 56 -0.65 1.22 17.92
N GLY A 57 -0.86 0.61 19.09
CA GLY A 57 -2.06 -0.19 19.35
C GLY A 57 -1.93 -1.68 19.01
N TRP A 58 -0.84 -2.12 18.37
CA TRP A 58 -0.59 -3.55 18.10
C TRP A 58 -0.66 -4.43 19.36
N GLU A 59 -0.04 -3.97 20.46
CA GLU A 59 -0.02 -4.69 21.75
C GLU A 59 -1.38 -4.71 22.46
N ASN A 60 -2.34 -3.89 22.02
CA ASN A 60 -3.70 -3.88 22.56
C ASN A 60 -4.62 -4.90 21.86
N LEU A 61 -4.16 -5.50 20.75
CA LEU A 61 -4.91 -6.52 20.03
C LEU A 61 -4.81 -7.86 20.78
N THR A 62 -5.91 -8.59 20.79
CA THR A 62 -5.92 -10.00 21.17
C THR A 62 -5.10 -10.85 20.19
N LEU A 63 -4.67 -12.04 20.62
CA LEU A 63 -3.97 -12.97 19.73
C LEU A 63 -4.79 -13.35 18.48
N LYS A 64 -6.12 -13.39 18.59
CA LYS A 64 -7.01 -13.65 17.45
C LYS A 64 -6.93 -12.52 16.42
N GLU A 65 -6.99 -11.28 16.89
CA GLU A 65 -6.85 -10.07 16.06
C GLU A 65 -5.45 -9.97 15.43
N GLN A 66 -4.39 -10.23 16.19
CA GLN A 66 -3.02 -10.24 15.65
C GLN A 66 -2.85 -11.28 14.53
N LYS A 67 -3.46 -12.48 14.67
CA LYS A 67 -3.49 -13.49 13.60
C LYS A 67 -4.26 -13.02 12.38
N LEU A 68 -5.41 -12.36 12.58
CA LEU A 68 -6.19 -11.79 11.49
C LEU A 68 -5.36 -10.77 10.70
N VAL A 69 -4.70 -9.82 11.37
CA VAL A 69 -3.81 -8.85 10.71
C VAL A 69 -2.69 -9.56 9.95
N TYR A 70 -2.01 -10.52 10.58
CA TYR A 70 -0.93 -11.27 9.94
C TYR A 70 -1.41 -11.97 8.66
N TYR A 71 -2.53 -12.68 8.70
CA TYR A 71 -3.06 -13.36 7.51
C TYR A 71 -3.50 -12.40 6.41
N LEU A 72 -4.08 -11.25 6.75
CA LEU A 72 -4.45 -10.23 5.77
C LEU A 72 -3.22 -9.59 5.11
N VAL A 73 -2.15 -9.35 5.87
CA VAL A 73 -0.88 -8.82 5.33
C VAL A 73 -0.25 -9.83 4.38
N GLU A 74 -0.18 -11.10 4.76
CA GLU A 74 0.34 -12.17 3.89
C GLU A 74 -0.51 -12.35 2.61
N ALA A 75 -1.84 -12.18 2.71
CA ALA A 75 -2.72 -12.14 1.55
C ALA A 75 -2.34 -10.97 0.63
N GLY A 76 -2.14 -9.77 1.17
CA GLY A 76 -1.70 -8.59 0.41
C GLY A 76 -0.38 -8.81 -0.32
N LEU A 77 0.65 -9.23 0.41
CA LEU A 77 2.00 -9.45 -0.12
C LEU A 77 2.06 -10.53 -1.20
N SER A 78 1.15 -11.52 -1.15
CA SER A 78 1.05 -12.58 -2.15
C SER A 78 0.70 -12.06 -3.56
N GLY A 79 0.08 -10.88 -3.67
CA GLY A 79 -0.23 -10.25 -4.95
C GLY A 79 0.78 -9.20 -5.42
N ARG A 80 1.91 -9.00 -4.72
CA ARG A 80 2.92 -7.99 -5.10
C ARG A 80 3.30 -8.05 -6.58
N ASP A 81 3.59 -9.24 -7.09
CA ASP A 81 4.05 -9.42 -8.48
C ASP A 81 2.95 -9.13 -9.52
N ILE A 82 1.67 -9.12 -9.13
CA ILE A 82 0.57 -8.72 -10.00
C ILE A 82 0.72 -7.25 -10.39
N MET A 83 0.96 -6.38 -9.41
CA MET A 83 1.13 -4.94 -9.66
C MET A 83 2.33 -4.65 -10.57
N TRP A 84 3.43 -5.39 -10.39
CA TRP A 84 4.61 -5.26 -11.25
C TRP A 84 4.28 -5.58 -12.72
N ASP A 85 3.56 -6.68 -12.95
CA ASP A 85 3.14 -7.06 -14.30
C ASP A 85 2.09 -6.10 -14.88
N GLN A 86 1.14 -5.62 -14.07
CA GLN A 86 0.15 -4.61 -14.47
C GLN A 86 0.83 -3.31 -14.90
N ASN A 87 1.87 -2.85 -14.17
CA ASN A 87 2.60 -1.63 -14.51
C ASN A 87 3.31 -1.72 -15.86
N TYR A 88 3.90 -2.88 -16.21
CA TYR A 88 4.58 -3.06 -17.49
C TYR A 88 4.95 -4.53 -17.75
N ARG A 89 4.74 -5.01 -18.99
CA ARG A 89 4.93 -6.41 -19.42
C ARG A 89 6.32 -7.00 -19.17
N TYR A 90 7.37 -6.19 -19.05
CA TYR A 90 8.74 -6.68 -18.82
C TYR A 90 9.24 -6.47 -17.40
N ASN A 91 8.46 -5.83 -16.52
CA ASN A 91 8.90 -5.44 -15.18
C ASN A 91 9.40 -6.63 -14.35
N LEU A 92 8.71 -7.78 -14.40
CA LEU A 92 9.12 -8.97 -13.65
C LEU A 92 10.45 -9.55 -14.17
N ALA A 93 10.67 -9.56 -15.49
CA ALA A 93 11.93 -10.02 -16.09
C ALA A 93 13.08 -9.07 -15.74
N ILE A 94 12.87 -7.77 -15.89
CA ILE A 94 13.83 -6.72 -15.55
C ILE A 94 14.20 -6.79 -14.06
N ARG A 95 13.19 -6.83 -13.17
CA ARG A 95 13.40 -6.91 -11.72
C ARG A 95 14.28 -8.11 -11.35
N LYS A 96 13.92 -9.31 -11.83
CA LYS A 96 14.68 -10.54 -11.54
C LYS A 96 16.12 -10.47 -12.03
N ALA A 97 16.34 -9.95 -13.24
CA ALA A 97 17.69 -9.80 -13.78
C ALA A 97 18.54 -8.81 -12.95
N LEU A 98 17.99 -7.63 -12.65
CA LEU A 98 18.71 -6.62 -11.87
C LEU A 98 18.96 -7.07 -10.41
N GLU A 99 18.01 -7.78 -9.79
CA GLU A 99 18.17 -8.38 -8.46
C GLU A 99 19.27 -9.46 -8.45
N ASN A 100 19.32 -10.30 -9.49
CA ASN A 100 20.38 -11.31 -9.62
C ASN A 100 21.76 -10.65 -9.81
N VAL A 101 21.88 -9.65 -10.70
CA VAL A 101 23.10 -8.86 -10.84
C VAL A 101 23.52 -8.24 -9.50
N TYR A 102 22.59 -7.62 -8.77
CA TYR A 102 22.89 -6.96 -7.49
C TYR A 102 23.46 -7.92 -6.45
N THR A 103 22.90 -9.13 -6.36
CA THR A 103 23.25 -10.14 -5.35
C THR A 103 24.46 -10.99 -5.76
N SER A 104 24.67 -11.23 -7.06
CA SER A 104 25.74 -12.10 -7.57
C SER A 104 27.01 -11.34 -8.00
N TYR A 105 26.95 -10.05 -8.30
CA TYR A 105 28.12 -9.31 -8.77
C TYR A 105 29.20 -9.23 -7.68
N THR A 106 30.41 -9.66 -8.01
CA THR A 106 31.59 -9.66 -7.12
C THR A 106 32.67 -8.67 -7.56
N GLY A 107 32.44 -7.89 -8.62
CA GLY A 107 33.37 -6.88 -9.10
C GLY A 107 33.38 -5.61 -8.23
N ASN A 108 33.92 -4.51 -8.76
CA ASN A 108 34.08 -3.26 -8.01
C ASN A 108 32.72 -2.57 -7.72
N LYS A 109 32.33 -2.53 -6.44
CA LYS A 109 31.10 -1.90 -5.94
C LYS A 109 31.25 -0.45 -5.46
N ASP A 110 32.42 0.15 -5.65
CA ASP A 110 32.72 1.54 -5.29
C ASP A 110 32.76 2.47 -6.51
N SER A 111 32.57 1.92 -7.72
CA SER A 111 32.54 2.69 -8.98
C SER A 111 31.30 3.60 -9.09
N LYS A 112 31.41 4.65 -9.93
CA LYS A 112 30.29 5.56 -10.18
C LYS A 112 29.15 4.84 -10.91
N GLU A 113 29.50 3.97 -11.84
CA GLU A 113 28.60 3.16 -12.66
C GLU A 113 27.82 2.18 -11.79
N TRP A 114 28.49 1.50 -10.84
CA TRP A 114 27.80 0.63 -9.89
C TRP A 114 26.85 1.40 -8.97
N ASN A 115 27.26 2.59 -8.50
CA ASN A 115 26.39 3.44 -7.69
C ASN A 115 25.16 3.93 -8.48
N ALA A 116 25.33 4.23 -9.78
CA ALA A 116 24.21 4.52 -10.68
C ALA A 116 23.29 3.30 -10.86
N PHE A 117 23.85 2.11 -11.07
CA PHE A 117 23.10 0.84 -11.12
C PHE A 117 22.27 0.60 -9.85
N LYS A 118 22.90 0.70 -8.67
CA LYS A 118 22.21 0.56 -7.38
C LYS A 118 21.06 1.57 -7.24
N THR A 119 21.31 2.82 -7.62
CA THR A 119 20.29 3.87 -7.56
C THR A 119 19.12 3.55 -8.48
N TYR A 120 19.40 3.10 -9.71
CA TYR A 120 18.38 2.69 -10.66
C TYR A 120 17.54 1.51 -10.14
N LEU A 121 18.17 0.44 -9.66
CA LEU A 121 17.47 -0.71 -9.07
C LEU A 121 16.57 -0.29 -7.91
N LYS A 122 17.06 0.57 -7.02
CA LYS A 122 16.23 1.09 -5.91
C LYS A 122 15.02 1.89 -6.40
N ARG A 123 15.16 2.70 -7.46
CA ARG A 123 14.03 3.42 -8.07
C ARG A 123 13.04 2.47 -8.75
N VAL A 124 13.54 1.38 -9.35
CA VAL A 124 12.72 0.33 -9.94
C VAL A 124 11.90 -0.39 -8.87
N TRP A 125 12.51 -0.74 -7.73
CA TRP A 125 11.78 -1.25 -6.56
C TRP A 125 10.70 -0.26 -6.10
N PHE A 126 11.10 0.98 -5.81
CA PHE A 126 10.20 2.02 -5.30
C PHE A 126 8.97 2.26 -6.19
N SER A 127 9.15 2.15 -7.50
CA SER A 127 8.10 2.49 -8.48
C SER A 127 7.31 1.27 -8.96
N ASN A 128 7.56 0.09 -8.39
CA ASN A 128 7.01 -1.18 -8.85
C ASN A 128 7.21 -1.40 -10.37
N GLY A 129 8.35 -0.94 -10.91
CA GLY A 129 8.63 -0.95 -12.35
C GLY A 129 9.62 0.10 -12.84
N ILE A 130 9.85 0.15 -14.16
CA ILE A 130 10.84 1.04 -14.79
C ILE A 130 10.35 2.47 -15.08
N HIS A 131 9.16 2.83 -14.60
CA HIS A 131 8.56 4.15 -14.81
C HIS A 131 8.41 4.85 -13.48
N HIS A 132 8.62 6.17 -13.46
CA HIS A 132 8.52 6.96 -12.25
C HIS A 132 7.09 6.93 -11.70
N HIS A 133 6.92 6.53 -10.43
CA HIS A 133 5.62 6.35 -9.78
C HIS A 133 4.66 7.55 -9.95
N TYR A 134 5.18 8.78 -9.84
CA TYR A 134 4.40 10.02 -9.99
C TYR A 134 4.28 10.54 -11.44
N SER A 135 5.39 10.87 -12.12
CA SER A 135 5.35 11.49 -13.45
C SER A 135 4.97 10.52 -14.59
N ASN A 136 4.97 9.22 -14.30
CA ASN A 136 4.83 8.12 -15.27
C ASN A 136 5.96 8.00 -16.30
N ASP A 137 6.97 8.88 -16.28
CA ASP A 137 8.04 8.84 -17.27
C ASP A 137 8.99 7.67 -17.02
N LYS A 138 9.51 7.06 -18.09
CA LYS A 138 10.49 5.99 -17.98
C LYS A 138 11.76 6.50 -17.27
N ILE A 139 12.20 5.73 -16.28
CA ILE A 139 13.35 6.05 -15.44
C ILE A 139 14.62 5.90 -16.28
N LYS A 140 15.45 6.95 -16.31
CA LYS A 140 16.79 6.87 -16.92
C LYS A 140 17.73 6.04 -16.04
N SER A 141 18.47 5.13 -16.64
CA SER A 141 19.41 4.20 -15.98
C SER A 141 20.53 4.92 -15.23
N GLY A 142 21.10 5.98 -15.82
CA GLY A 142 22.28 6.68 -15.28
C GLY A 142 23.61 5.93 -15.48
N PHE A 143 23.58 4.79 -16.16
CA PHE A 143 24.74 4.03 -16.63
C PHE A 143 24.53 3.65 -18.11
N SER A 144 25.58 3.24 -18.80
CA SER A 144 25.51 2.91 -20.23
C SER A 144 24.96 1.50 -20.49
N ARG A 145 24.52 1.24 -21.72
CA ARG A 145 24.06 -0.08 -22.16
C ARG A 145 25.18 -1.11 -22.05
N GLU A 146 26.39 -0.74 -22.46
CA GLU A 146 27.58 -1.59 -22.42
C GLU A 146 27.92 -2.01 -20.99
N TYR A 147 27.71 -1.13 -20.01
CA TYR A 147 27.89 -1.45 -18.60
C TYR A 147 26.85 -2.45 -18.10
N LEU A 148 25.58 -2.34 -18.52
CA LEU A 148 24.59 -3.36 -18.18
C LEU A 148 24.95 -4.71 -18.81
N ASP A 149 25.35 -4.71 -20.08
CA ASP A 149 25.75 -5.91 -20.80
C ASP A 149 26.94 -6.61 -20.11
N SER A 150 27.91 -5.83 -19.61
CA SER A 150 29.04 -6.39 -18.83
C SER A 150 28.56 -6.99 -17.51
N LEU A 151 27.68 -6.31 -16.77
CA LEU A 151 27.11 -6.85 -15.53
C LEU A 151 26.32 -8.13 -15.75
N LEU A 152 25.49 -8.19 -16.79
CA LEU A 152 24.73 -9.39 -17.17
C LEU A 152 25.67 -10.55 -17.49
N THR A 153 26.73 -10.29 -18.29
CA THR A 153 27.74 -11.29 -18.67
C THR A 153 28.51 -11.80 -17.45
N GLU A 154 29.05 -10.90 -16.63
CA GLU A 154 29.88 -11.24 -15.47
C GLU A 154 29.12 -12.01 -14.38
N THR A 155 27.81 -11.80 -14.28
CA THR A 155 26.94 -12.50 -13.31
C THR A 155 26.25 -13.73 -13.90
N GLY A 156 26.43 -14.02 -15.20
CA GLY A 156 25.67 -15.06 -15.89
C GLY A 156 24.16 -14.82 -15.87
N THR A 157 23.73 -13.56 -15.79
CA THR A 157 22.31 -13.19 -15.75
C THR A 157 21.76 -13.09 -17.17
N GLU A 158 20.69 -13.83 -17.44
CA GLU A 158 19.97 -13.75 -18.72
C GLU A 158 18.91 -12.65 -18.69
N LEU A 159 18.91 -11.80 -19.72
CA LEU A 159 17.84 -10.85 -20.02
C LEU A 159 17.74 -10.70 -21.54
N ASP A 160 16.54 -10.78 -22.09
CA ASP A 160 16.32 -10.66 -23.53
C ASP A 160 16.87 -9.33 -24.06
N SER A 161 17.65 -9.38 -25.15
CA SER A 161 18.31 -8.19 -25.71
C SER A 161 17.30 -7.14 -26.19
N ALA A 162 16.10 -7.53 -26.62
CA ALA A 162 15.04 -6.61 -26.96
C ALA A 162 14.51 -5.86 -25.71
N ILE A 163 14.53 -6.49 -24.53
CA ILE A 163 14.19 -5.83 -23.27
C ILE A 163 15.30 -4.84 -22.88
N VAL A 164 16.58 -5.25 -23.00
CA VAL A 164 17.73 -4.35 -22.79
C VAL A 164 17.60 -3.13 -23.69
N ASP A 165 17.32 -3.30 -24.98
CA ASP A 165 17.16 -2.20 -25.93
C ASP A 165 16.00 -1.26 -25.55
N VAL A 166 14.92 -1.77 -24.94
CA VAL A 166 13.85 -0.91 -24.41
C VAL A 166 14.34 -0.06 -23.24
N LEU A 167 15.19 -0.56 -22.35
CA LEU A 167 15.71 0.22 -21.22
C LEU A 167 16.50 1.46 -21.67
N PHE A 168 17.14 1.41 -22.85
CA PHE A 168 18.02 2.47 -23.37
C PHE A 168 17.48 3.21 -24.61
N SER A 169 16.23 2.98 -25.01
CA SER A 169 15.59 3.68 -26.15
C SER A 169 14.45 4.59 -25.70
N ASP A 170 13.75 5.26 -26.63
CA ASP A 170 12.54 6.05 -26.33
C ASP A 170 11.24 5.23 -26.36
N LYS A 171 11.32 3.91 -26.54
CA LYS A 171 10.15 3.02 -26.49
C LYS A 171 9.54 2.98 -25.10
N ASP A 172 8.22 2.82 -25.00
CA ASP A 172 7.52 2.69 -23.73
C ASP A 172 7.86 3.85 -22.75
N ALA A 173 7.98 5.08 -23.29
CA ALA A 173 8.47 6.25 -22.55
C ALA A 173 7.59 6.70 -21.38
N LYS A 174 6.29 6.33 -21.38
CA LYS A 174 5.36 6.61 -20.28
C LYS A 174 4.61 5.36 -19.85
N LYS A 175 4.45 5.14 -18.54
CA LYS A 175 3.54 4.12 -17.98
C LYS A 175 2.11 4.43 -18.40
N VAL A 176 1.62 5.61 -18.02
CA VAL A 176 0.32 6.14 -18.41
C VAL A 176 0.51 7.42 -19.22
N ASN A 177 -0.08 7.45 -20.41
CA ASN A 177 -0.07 8.60 -21.30
C ASN A 177 -1.47 9.22 -21.38
N LEU A 178 -1.57 10.50 -21.01
CA LEU A 178 -2.79 11.30 -21.11
C LEU A 178 -2.78 12.26 -22.31
N ASP A 179 -1.71 12.26 -23.10
CA ASP A 179 -1.64 13.04 -24.33
C ASP A 179 -2.39 12.30 -25.45
N ALA A 180 -3.60 12.78 -25.75
CA ALA A 180 -4.47 12.21 -26.78
C ALA A 180 -3.80 12.17 -28.17
N SER A 181 -2.87 13.09 -28.48
CA SER A 181 -2.19 13.13 -29.78
C SER A 181 -1.26 11.93 -29.99
N LYS A 182 -0.81 11.30 -28.89
CA LYS A 182 0.01 10.06 -28.90
C LYS A 182 -0.84 8.80 -28.81
N GLY A 183 -2.15 8.94 -28.62
CA GLY A 183 -3.10 7.87 -28.33
C GLY A 183 -2.99 7.42 -26.87
N LEU A 184 -4.14 7.33 -26.19
CA LEU A 184 -4.20 6.98 -24.76
C LEU A 184 -3.66 5.57 -24.48
N ILE A 185 -4.12 4.56 -25.22
CA ILE A 185 -3.62 3.17 -25.07
C ILE A 185 -2.26 3.00 -25.73
N LYS A 186 -2.12 3.37 -27.00
CA LYS A 186 -0.87 3.19 -27.77
C LYS A 186 0.33 3.90 -27.12
N GLY A 187 0.12 5.06 -26.52
CA GLY A 187 1.16 5.84 -25.85
C GLY A 187 1.49 5.38 -24.43
N SER A 188 0.72 4.45 -23.86
CA SER A 188 0.88 3.95 -22.49
C SER A 188 1.58 2.59 -22.48
N ALA A 189 2.57 2.42 -21.62
CA ALA A 189 3.26 1.15 -21.41
C ALA A 189 2.52 0.21 -20.44
N VAL A 190 1.52 0.72 -19.70
CA VAL A 190 0.71 -0.08 -18.75
C VAL A 190 0.15 -1.34 -19.43
N ASN A 191 0.15 -2.45 -18.71
CA ASN A 191 -0.05 -3.78 -19.28
C ASN A 191 -1.51 -4.26 -19.26
N PHE A 192 -2.48 -3.34 -19.22
CA PHE A 192 -3.91 -3.65 -19.18
C PHE A 192 -4.52 -4.01 -20.55
N TYR A 193 -3.83 -3.66 -21.64
CA TYR A 193 -4.25 -3.91 -23.00
C TYR A 193 -3.16 -4.66 -23.76
N GLY A 194 -3.55 -5.68 -24.51
CA GLY A 194 -2.67 -6.38 -25.44
C GLY A 194 -2.19 -5.48 -26.58
N GLU A 195 -1.11 -5.88 -27.23
CA GLU A 195 -0.52 -5.16 -28.35
C GLU A 195 -1.53 -4.91 -29.48
N GLY A 196 -1.52 -3.69 -30.03
CA GLY A 196 -2.37 -3.31 -31.16
C GLY A 196 -3.85 -3.09 -30.85
N ILE A 197 -4.26 -3.05 -29.57
CA ILE A 197 -5.59 -2.61 -29.16
C ILE A 197 -5.67 -1.08 -29.21
N THR A 198 -6.74 -0.53 -29.78
CA THR A 198 -7.00 0.91 -29.84
C THR A 198 -8.00 1.37 -28.78
N ALA A 199 -8.02 2.67 -28.47
CA ALA A 199 -8.99 3.25 -27.54
C ALA A 199 -10.44 3.05 -28.04
N ASP A 200 -10.67 3.23 -29.34
CA ASP A 200 -11.99 3.04 -29.96
C ASP A 200 -12.48 1.59 -29.88
N GLU A 201 -11.56 0.62 -30.02
CA GLU A 201 -11.86 -0.80 -29.86
C GLU A 201 -12.31 -1.12 -28.42
N VAL A 202 -11.67 -0.51 -27.43
CA VAL A 202 -12.04 -0.65 -26.01
C VAL A 202 -13.42 -0.04 -25.76
N ASP A 203 -13.65 1.19 -26.22
CA ASP A 203 -14.94 1.87 -26.06
C ASP A 203 -16.07 1.06 -26.71
N ALA A 204 -15.86 0.58 -27.94
CA ALA A 204 -16.82 -0.25 -28.65
C ALA A 204 -17.02 -1.64 -28.02
N PHE A 205 -16.04 -2.15 -27.27
CA PHE A 205 -16.16 -3.42 -26.56
C PHE A 205 -17.06 -3.28 -25.33
N TYR A 206 -16.81 -2.28 -24.48
CA TYR A 206 -17.59 -2.08 -23.25
C TYR A 206 -18.95 -1.42 -23.48
N ALA A 207 -19.13 -0.62 -24.54
CA ALA A 207 -20.43 -0.05 -24.89
C ALA A 207 -21.50 -1.10 -25.23
N LYS A 208 -21.10 -2.36 -25.48
CA LYS A 208 -22.01 -3.49 -25.76
C LYS A 208 -22.40 -4.27 -24.50
N MET A 209 -21.77 -3.98 -23.36
CA MET A 209 -22.05 -4.69 -22.13
C MET A 209 -23.23 -4.05 -21.41
N GLU A 210 -24.16 -4.89 -20.96
CA GLU A 210 -25.33 -4.47 -20.21
C GLU A 210 -25.32 -5.17 -18.87
N SER A 211 -25.46 -4.39 -17.78
CA SER A 211 -25.60 -4.96 -16.45
C SER A 211 -26.97 -5.63 -16.30
N PRO A 212 -27.06 -6.76 -15.58
CA PRO A 212 -28.34 -7.43 -15.34
C PRO A 212 -29.39 -6.52 -14.66
N ASP A 213 -28.93 -5.63 -13.78
CA ASP A 213 -29.75 -4.59 -13.15
C ASP A 213 -29.14 -3.20 -13.45
N PRO A 214 -29.81 -2.34 -14.26
CA PRO A 214 -29.34 -0.99 -14.56
C PRO A 214 -29.19 -0.08 -13.34
N LYS A 215 -29.85 -0.40 -12.20
CA LYS A 215 -29.70 0.35 -10.94
C LYS A 215 -28.50 -0.09 -10.12
N LYS A 216 -27.86 -1.19 -10.51
CA LYS A 216 -26.67 -1.79 -9.87
C LYS A 216 -25.67 -2.18 -10.96
N PRO A 217 -25.10 -1.20 -11.67
CA PRO A 217 -24.20 -1.48 -12.78
C PRO A 217 -22.93 -2.16 -12.29
N LEU A 218 -22.54 -3.25 -12.94
CA LEU A 218 -21.29 -3.96 -12.67
C LEU A 218 -20.09 -3.16 -13.21
N SER A 219 -18.96 -3.28 -12.52
CA SER A 219 -17.69 -2.65 -12.91
C SER A 219 -16.98 -3.42 -14.03
N PHE A 220 -17.56 -3.41 -15.24
CA PHE A 220 -17.02 -4.14 -16.38
C PHE A 220 -15.57 -3.76 -16.70
N GLY A 221 -14.70 -4.76 -16.85
CA GLY A 221 -13.28 -4.55 -17.14
C GLY A 221 -12.39 -4.32 -15.92
N LEU A 222 -12.94 -4.25 -14.71
CA LEU A 222 -12.16 -3.98 -13.49
C LEU A 222 -11.01 -4.97 -13.28
N ASN A 223 -11.26 -6.25 -13.51
CA ASN A 223 -10.38 -7.35 -13.10
C ASN A 223 -9.87 -8.17 -14.28
N SER A 224 -9.57 -7.52 -15.41
CA SER A 224 -9.15 -8.24 -16.60
C SER A 224 -8.12 -7.47 -17.43
N LYS A 225 -7.30 -8.24 -18.15
CA LYS A 225 -6.52 -7.71 -19.28
C LYS A 225 -7.28 -7.95 -20.57
N LEU A 226 -7.48 -6.93 -21.40
CA LEU A 226 -8.10 -7.11 -22.71
C LEU A 226 -7.03 -7.45 -23.74
N VAL A 227 -7.23 -8.53 -24.50
CA VAL A 227 -6.30 -8.98 -25.54
C VAL A 227 -7.04 -9.28 -26.84
N LYS A 228 -6.31 -9.28 -27.95
CA LYS A 228 -6.78 -9.85 -29.22
C LYS A 228 -6.39 -11.33 -29.28
N GLN A 229 -7.39 -12.21 -29.36
CA GLN A 229 -7.22 -13.62 -29.59
C GLN A 229 -8.03 -14.01 -30.82
N ASP A 230 -7.38 -14.58 -31.84
CA ASP A 230 -8.02 -14.99 -33.10
C ASP A 230 -8.84 -13.86 -33.76
N GLY A 231 -8.30 -12.63 -33.71
CA GLY A 231 -8.92 -11.43 -34.26
C GLY A 231 -10.09 -10.87 -33.44
N LYS A 232 -10.40 -11.44 -32.26
CA LYS A 232 -11.48 -10.97 -31.37
C LYS A 232 -10.93 -10.43 -30.06
N LEU A 233 -11.58 -9.40 -29.52
CA LEU A 233 -11.28 -8.90 -28.19
C LEU A 233 -11.82 -9.86 -27.14
N VAL A 234 -10.97 -10.25 -26.20
CA VAL A 234 -11.29 -11.17 -25.11
C VAL A 234 -10.65 -10.67 -23.82
N GLU A 235 -11.42 -10.73 -22.73
CA GLU A 235 -10.91 -10.47 -21.39
C GLU A 235 -10.18 -11.69 -20.83
N LYS A 236 -8.92 -11.50 -20.42
CA LYS A 236 -8.18 -12.43 -19.58
C LYS A 236 -8.43 -12.04 -18.12
N VAL A 237 -9.51 -12.57 -17.58
CA VAL A 237 -9.95 -12.33 -16.20
C VAL A 237 -8.87 -12.79 -15.20
N TRP A 238 -8.62 -11.95 -14.20
CA TRP A 238 -7.67 -12.17 -13.12
C TRP A 238 -8.33 -12.95 -11.99
N LYS A 239 -8.10 -14.26 -11.96
CA LYS A 239 -8.73 -15.19 -11.02
C LYS A 239 -7.92 -16.47 -10.85
N SER A 240 -8.31 -17.29 -9.86
CA SER A 240 -7.82 -18.67 -9.74
C SER A 240 -8.00 -19.44 -11.05
N GLY A 241 -6.95 -20.16 -11.48
CA GLY A 241 -6.91 -20.85 -12.78
C GLY A 241 -6.92 -19.94 -14.02
N GLY A 242 -6.93 -18.62 -13.85
CA GLY A 242 -6.87 -17.61 -14.91
C GLY A 242 -5.53 -16.89 -14.98
N MET A 243 -5.54 -15.66 -15.52
CA MET A 243 -4.37 -14.79 -15.47
C MET A 243 -4.09 -14.42 -14.00
N TYR A 244 -2.81 -14.43 -13.60
CA TYR A 244 -2.34 -14.30 -12.21
C TYR A 244 -2.79 -15.42 -11.25
N GLY A 245 -3.38 -16.51 -11.74
CA GLY A 245 -3.98 -17.57 -10.90
C GLY A 245 -3.08 -18.09 -9.80
N ALA A 246 -1.79 -18.32 -10.07
CA ALA A 246 -0.86 -18.82 -9.05
C ALA A 246 -0.65 -17.85 -7.86
N ALA A 247 -0.63 -16.53 -8.11
CA ALA A 247 -0.57 -15.52 -7.06
C ALA A 247 -1.91 -15.43 -6.33
N ILE A 248 -3.01 -15.43 -7.08
CA ILE A 248 -4.37 -15.38 -6.54
C ILE A 248 -4.70 -16.58 -5.66
N ASP A 249 -4.22 -17.78 -6.00
CA ASP A 249 -4.38 -18.98 -5.15
C ASP A 249 -3.69 -18.82 -3.79
N LYS A 250 -2.56 -18.10 -3.74
CA LYS A 250 -1.89 -17.75 -2.47
C LYS A 250 -2.65 -16.68 -1.70
N ILE A 251 -3.21 -15.67 -2.37
CA ILE A 251 -4.11 -14.69 -1.76
C ILE A 251 -5.30 -15.43 -1.11
N ILE A 252 -5.99 -16.29 -1.86
CA ILE A 252 -7.12 -17.11 -1.38
C ILE A 252 -6.72 -17.95 -0.16
N TYR A 253 -5.57 -18.63 -0.19
CA TYR A 253 -5.09 -19.43 0.93
C TYR A 253 -5.02 -18.62 2.23
N TRP A 254 -4.47 -17.41 2.17
CA TRP A 254 -4.34 -16.54 3.34
C TRP A 254 -5.68 -15.91 3.75
N LEU A 255 -6.54 -15.57 2.79
CA LEU A 255 -7.90 -15.09 3.10
C LEU A 255 -8.77 -16.15 3.79
N GLU A 256 -8.66 -17.42 3.41
CA GLU A 256 -9.36 -18.53 4.10
C GLU A 256 -8.88 -18.66 5.56
N LYS A 257 -7.58 -18.45 5.81
CA LYS A 257 -7.02 -18.39 7.18
C LYS A 257 -7.56 -17.17 7.95
N ALA A 258 -7.58 -15.99 7.32
CA ALA A 258 -8.12 -14.76 7.89
C ALA A 258 -9.60 -14.93 8.27
N LYS A 259 -10.41 -15.50 7.38
CA LYS A 259 -11.84 -15.79 7.63
C LYS A 259 -12.04 -16.68 8.85
N GLY A 260 -11.18 -17.68 9.06
CA GLY A 260 -11.23 -18.56 10.24
C GLY A 260 -10.96 -17.86 11.58
N VAL A 261 -10.39 -16.66 11.56
CA VAL A 261 -10.12 -15.83 12.75
C VAL A 261 -10.79 -14.46 12.68
N ALA A 262 -11.79 -14.27 11.82
CA ALA A 262 -12.55 -13.03 11.71
C ALA A 262 -13.16 -12.61 13.05
N GLU A 263 -13.22 -11.31 13.31
CA GLU A 263 -13.69 -10.72 14.57
C GLU A 263 -15.18 -10.99 14.80
N ASN A 264 -15.97 -10.98 13.73
CA ASN A 264 -17.42 -11.19 13.76
C ASN A 264 -17.92 -11.84 12.45
N GLU A 265 -19.19 -12.23 12.43
CA GLU A 265 -19.81 -12.93 11.29
C GLU A 265 -19.91 -12.05 10.04
N LYS A 266 -20.13 -10.74 10.18
CA LYS A 266 -20.19 -9.81 9.03
C LYS A 266 -18.83 -9.74 8.32
N GLN A 267 -17.74 -9.61 9.07
CA GLN A 267 -16.37 -9.62 8.52
C GLN A 267 -16.04 -10.98 7.89
N ALA A 268 -16.42 -12.10 8.52
CA ALA A 268 -16.24 -13.44 7.95
C ALA A 268 -17.03 -13.64 6.65
N ARG A 269 -18.22 -13.05 6.54
CA ARG A 269 -19.06 -13.06 5.34
C ARG A 269 -18.43 -12.25 4.22
N ALA A 270 -17.98 -11.03 4.50
CA ALA A 270 -17.26 -10.20 3.52
C ALA A 270 -16.02 -10.93 2.99
N LEU A 271 -15.17 -11.49 3.87
CA LEU A 271 -14.02 -12.31 3.45
C LEU A 271 -14.44 -13.50 2.57
N GLY A 272 -15.58 -14.12 2.87
CA GLY A 272 -16.16 -15.19 2.06
C GLY A 272 -16.46 -14.76 0.62
N PHE A 273 -17.10 -13.60 0.43
CA PHE A 273 -17.37 -13.07 -0.91
C PHE A 273 -16.09 -12.66 -1.64
N LEU A 274 -15.11 -12.06 -0.95
CA LEU A 274 -13.82 -11.72 -1.57
C LEU A 274 -13.10 -12.97 -2.09
N ILE A 275 -13.11 -14.05 -1.31
CA ILE A 275 -12.55 -15.34 -1.73
C ILE A 275 -13.29 -15.88 -2.96
N GLU A 276 -14.62 -15.80 -2.98
CA GLU A 276 -15.42 -16.25 -4.12
C GLU A 276 -15.14 -15.44 -5.38
N TYR A 277 -15.02 -14.13 -5.24
CA TYR A 277 -14.59 -13.23 -6.32
C TYR A 277 -13.22 -13.64 -6.88
N TYR A 278 -12.22 -13.91 -6.03
CA TYR A 278 -10.92 -14.36 -6.51
C TYR A 278 -10.95 -15.75 -7.18
N LYS A 279 -11.83 -16.65 -6.72
CA LYS A 279 -12.02 -17.98 -7.33
C LYS A 279 -12.67 -17.86 -8.71
N THR A 280 -13.68 -17.03 -8.85
CA THR A 280 -14.57 -16.99 -10.03
C THR A 280 -14.24 -15.89 -11.03
N GLY A 281 -13.65 -14.79 -10.55
CA GLY A 281 -13.49 -13.53 -11.27
C GLY A 281 -14.80 -12.80 -11.56
N ASP A 282 -15.90 -13.18 -10.93
CA ASP A 282 -17.25 -12.67 -11.22
C ASP A 282 -17.49 -11.29 -10.57
N LEU A 283 -17.91 -10.31 -11.38
CA LEU A 283 -18.11 -8.93 -10.92
C LEU A 283 -19.35 -8.76 -10.04
N GLN A 284 -20.34 -9.67 -10.09
CA GLN A 284 -21.44 -9.64 -9.12
C GLN A 284 -20.93 -10.04 -7.73
N SER A 285 -20.06 -11.04 -7.64
CA SER A 285 -19.41 -11.43 -6.38
C SER A 285 -18.52 -10.32 -5.81
N TRP A 286 -17.94 -9.48 -6.68
CA TRP A 286 -17.23 -8.26 -6.27
C TRP A 286 -18.17 -7.23 -5.65
N ASP A 287 -19.32 -6.95 -6.26
CA ASP A 287 -20.30 -6.02 -5.71
C ASP A 287 -20.89 -6.54 -4.39
N ASP A 288 -21.19 -7.84 -4.32
CA ASP A 288 -21.68 -8.50 -3.10
C ASP A 288 -20.65 -8.42 -1.95
N TYR A 289 -19.36 -8.56 -2.27
CA TYR A 289 -18.27 -8.31 -1.33
C TYR A 289 -18.29 -6.87 -0.83
N ASN A 290 -18.35 -5.88 -1.73
CA ASN A 290 -18.30 -4.46 -1.33
C ASN A 290 -19.49 -4.07 -0.46
N VAL A 291 -20.69 -4.53 -0.79
CA VAL A 291 -21.88 -4.33 0.07
C VAL A 291 -21.64 -4.95 1.44
N ALA A 292 -21.22 -6.21 1.51
CA ALA A 292 -20.96 -6.87 2.79
C ALA A 292 -19.84 -6.21 3.60
N TRP A 293 -18.79 -5.72 2.94
CA TRP A 293 -17.67 -5.02 3.58
C TRP A 293 -18.13 -3.68 4.18
N THR A 294 -18.91 -2.88 3.44
CA THR A 294 -19.44 -1.59 3.96
C THR A 294 -20.41 -1.77 5.13
N GLU A 295 -21.07 -2.92 5.25
CA GLU A 295 -21.91 -3.28 6.40
C GLU A 295 -21.12 -3.80 7.61
N ALA A 296 -19.86 -4.23 7.41
CA ALA A 296 -19.00 -4.81 8.44
C ALA A 296 -18.26 -3.73 9.27
N THR A 297 -19.01 -2.79 9.85
CA THR A 297 -18.46 -1.61 10.55
C THR A 297 -17.93 -1.88 11.96
N GLU A 298 -18.15 -3.10 12.48
CA GLU A 298 -17.74 -3.51 13.82
C GLU A 298 -16.37 -4.22 13.78
N GLY A 299 -15.55 -4.01 14.80
CA GLY A 299 -14.23 -4.62 14.92
C GLY A 299 -13.09 -3.60 14.87
N ASN A 300 -11.91 -4.08 15.24
CA ASN A 300 -10.68 -3.32 15.31
C ASN A 300 -9.86 -3.40 14.02
N ILE A 301 -10.06 -4.40 13.18
CA ILE A 301 -9.25 -4.62 11.98
C ILE A 301 -10.10 -4.41 10.73
N ASP A 302 -9.54 -3.68 9.78
CA ASP A 302 -10.12 -3.47 8.46
C ASP A 302 -9.06 -3.69 7.38
N TYR A 303 -9.50 -3.86 6.13
CA TYR A 303 -8.61 -4.15 5.02
C TYR A 303 -9.17 -3.72 3.67
N ILE A 304 -8.26 -3.44 2.76
CA ILE A 304 -8.44 -3.38 1.32
C ILE A 304 -7.57 -4.50 0.74
N ASN A 305 -8.09 -5.31 -0.19
CA ASN A 305 -7.33 -6.34 -0.90
C ASN A 305 -8.05 -6.73 -2.20
N SER A 306 -7.76 -6.06 -3.31
CA SER A 306 -8.31 -6.41 -4.63
C SER A 306 -7.68 -5.57 -5.75
N PHE A 307 -8.32 -5.58 -6.92
CA PHE A 307 -8.15 -4.62 -8.00
C PHE A 307 -9.05 -3.41 -7.73
N ILE A 308 -8.49 -2.31 -7.23
CA ILE A 308 -9.27 -1.20 -6.65
C ILE A 308 -9.32 -0.01 -7.59
N GLU A 309 -8.18 0.68 -7.72
CA GLU A 309 -8.14 2.01 -8.34
C GLU A 309 -7.79 1.96 -9.82
N VAL A 310 -8.50 2.75 -10.62
CA VAL A 310 -8.35 2.77 -12.10
C VAL A 310 -7.41 3.86 -12.60
N TYR A 311 -6.65 4.52 -11.71
CA TYR A 311 -5.75 5.63 -12.07
C TYR A 311 -4.68 5.25 -13.09
N ASN A 312 -4.22 4.00 -13.05
CA ASN A 312 -3.18 3.51 -13.96
C ASN A 312 -3.74 3.11 -15.34
N ASP A 313 -5.05 3.07 -15.51
CA ASP A 313 -5.68 2.77 -16.80
C ASP A 313 -5.97 4.08 -17.57
N PRO A 314 -5.35 4.31 -18.74
CA PRO A 314 -5.62 5.51 -19.54
C PRO A 314 -7.08 5.60 -20.04
N LYS A 315 -7.89 4.54 -19.91
CA LYS A 315 -9.33 4.53 -20.18
C LYS A 315 -10.20 4.40 -18.92
N GLY A 316 -9.62 4.20 -17.74
CA GLY A 316 -10.33 4.19 -16.46
C GLY A 316 -11.25 2.99 -16.21
N TYR A 317 -10.97 1.83 -16.80
CA TYR A 317 -11.74 0.60 -16.58
C TYR A 317 -11.05 -0.41 -15.65
N ARG A 318 -9.71 -0.55 -15.70
CA ARG A 318 -8.96 -1.63 -15.03
C ARG A 318 -8.44 -1.19 -13.67
N GLY A 319 -8.70 -2.00 -12.65
CA GLY A 319 -8.22 -1.78 -11.29
C GLY A 319 -6.78 -2.24 -11.11
N SER A 320 -5.99 -1.43 -10.43
CA SER A 320 -4.64 -1.80 -9.98
C SER A 320 -4.74 -2.68 -8.74
N TYR A 321 -3.89 -3.70 -8.63
CA TYR A 321 -3.86 -4.53 -7.43
C TYR A 321 -3.33 -3.73 -6.24
N GLU A 322 -4.09 -3.71 -5.16
CA GLU A 322 -3.79 -2.96 -3.95
C GLU A 322 -4.20 -3.77 -2.71
N ALA A 323 -3.38 -3.70 -1.67
CA ALA A 323 -3.79 -4.14 -0.35
C ALA A 323 -3.29 -3.20 0.75
N ILE A 324 -4.17 -2.89 1.69
CA ILE A 324 -3.88 -2.09 2.89
C ILE A 324 -4.56 -2.78 4.06
N VAL A 325 -3.81 -3.12 5.11
CA VAL A 325 -4.35 -3.69 6.35
C VAL A 325 -4.28 -2.63 7.43
N GLN A 326 -5.38 -2.45 8.15
CA GLN A 326 -5.60 -1.30 9.01
C GLN A 326 -6.06 -1.78 10.38
N ILE A 327 -5.50 -1.21 11.44
CA ILE A 327 -5.96 -1.41 12.81
C ILE A 327 -6.58 -0.12 13.32
N LYS A 328 -7.57 -0.22 14.19
CA LYS A 328 -8.19 0.94 14.82
C LYS A 328 -7.15 1.71 15.63
N ASP A 329 -7.03 3.00 15.37
CA ASP A 329 -6.37 3.91 16.30
C ASP A 329 -7.33 4.17 17.46
N PHE A 330 -7.13 3.46 18.57
CA PHE A 330 -8.01 3.56 19.74
C PHE A 330 -8.01 4.96 20.37
N GLU A 331 -6.87 5.66 20.35
CA GLU A 331 -6.75 6.98 20.96
C GLU A 331 -7.34 8.05 20.04
N MET A 332 -6.95 8.05 18.76
CA MET A 332 -7.39 9.06 17.82
C MET A 332 -8.88 8.88 17.46
N SER A 333 -9.38 7.64 17.37
CA SER A 333 -10.81 7.42 17.17
C SER A 333 -11.65 8.02 18.31
N LYS A 334 -11.19 7.94 19.56
CA LYS A 334 -11.87 8.58 20.69
C LYS A 334 -11.88 10.11 20.58
N LYS A 335 -10.81 10.70 20.04
CA LYS A 335 -10.75 12.15 19.79
C LYS A 335 -11.67 12.55 18.63
N MET A 336 -11.72 11.75 17.57
CA MET A 336 -12.52 12.02 16.37
C MET A 336 -14.02 11.79 16.58
N GLU A 337 -14.42 11.00 17.58
CA GLU A 337 -15.82 10.86 17.99
C GLU A 337 -16.47 12.21 18.33
N VAL A 338 -15.69 13.15 18.89
CA VAL A 338 -16.15 14.52 19.13
C VAL A 338 -16.50 15.23 17.83
N LEU A 339 -15.71 15.03 16.75
CA LEU A 339 -15.99 15.62 15.45
C LEU A 339 -17.28 15.04 14.86
N ALA A 340 -17.46 13.71 14.96
CA ALA A 340 -18.69 13.04 14.51
C ALA A 340 -19.94 13.60 15.18
N HIS A 341 -19.91 13.76 16.51
CA HIS A 341 -21.03 14.31 17.28
C HIS A 341 -21.36 15.77 16.93
N ASN A 342 -20.40 16.52 16.41
CA ASN A 342 -20.56 17.92 16.03
C ASN A 342 -20.71 18.12 14.51
N ALA A 343 -20.89 17.06 13.72
CA ALA A 343 -20.97 17.16 12.26
C ALA A 343 -22.06 18.15 11.79
N GLN A 344 -23.24 18.13 12.44
CA GLN A 344 -24.31 19.09 12.14
C GLN A 344 -23.89 20.53 12.43
N TRP A 345 -23.17 20.77 13.53
CA TRP A 345 -22.68 22.11 13.86
C TRP A 345 -21.78 22.67 12.76
N PHE A 346 -20.87 21.85 12.21
CA PHE A 346 -20.01 22.28 11.10
C PHE A 346 -20.80 22.56 9.82
N GLU A 347 -21.81 21.75 9.50
CA GLU A 347 -22.69 21.95 8.35
C GLU A 347 -23.47 23.28 8.48
N ASP A 348 -24.07 23.51 9.65
CA ASP A 348 -24.85 24.72 9.95
C ASP A 348 -23.98 25.99 9.87
N HIS A 349 -22.73 25.92 10.32
CA HIS A 349 -21.78 27.04 10.37
C HIS A 349 -20.86 27.10 9.14
N SER A 350 -21.05 26.21 8.17
CA SER A 350 -20.32 26.23 6.90
C SER A 350 -20.59 27.54 6.13
N PRO A 351 -19.61 28.09 5.39
CA PRO A 351 -19.81 29.28 4.56
C PRO A 351 -20.65 29.01 3.30
N LEU A 352 -21.17 27.79 3.13
CA LEU A 352 -22.07 27.43 2.04
C LEU A 352 -23.37 28.25 2.10
N MET A 353 -23.97 28.44 0.92
CA MET A 353 -25.33 28.99 0.83
C MET A 353 -26.32 28.05 1.55
N PRO A 354 -27.35 28.59 2.24
CA PRO A 354 -28.28 27.77 3.02
C PRO A 354 -28.91 26.60 2.24
N GLU A 355 -29.24 26.83 0.97
CA GLU A 355 -29.84 25.84 0.07
C GLU A 355 -28.88 24.74 -0.42
N HIS A 356 -27.61 24.79 -0.02
CA HIS A 356 -26.63 23.71 -0.24
C HIS A 356 -26.25 22.98 1.05
N LYS A 357 -26.81 23.37 2.21
CA LYS A 357 -26.58 22.71 3.49
C LYS A 357 -27.55 21.56 3.68
N LYS A 358 -27.06 20.46 4.24
CA LYS A 358 -27.91 19.35 4.68
C LYS A 358 -28.64 19.74 5.97
N GLU A 359 -29.97 19.64 5.93
CA GLU A 359 -30.80 19.85 7.12
C GLU A 359 -30.47 18.84 8.24
N ASN A 360 -30.18 17.59 7.88
CA ASN A 360 -29.77 16.55 8.81
C ASN A 360 -28.55 15.79 8.24
N VAL A 361 -27.40 15.95 8.88
CA VAL A 361 -26.19 15.20 8.59
C VAL A 361 -26.29 13.83 9.26
N VAL A 362 -26.41 12.79 8.45
CA VAL A 362 -26.45 11.38 8.90
C VAL A 362 -25.28 10.60 8.29
N GLY A 363 -24.92 9.48 8.92
CA GLY A 363 -23.94 8.53 8.37
C GLY A 363 -22.47 8.88 8.60
N VAL A 364 -22.14 9.68 9.61
CA VAL A 364 -20.74 10.04 9.93
C VAL A 364 -20.16 9.04 10.94
N SER A 365 -19.47 8.03 10.43
CA SER A 365 -18.61 7.14 11.24
C SER A 365 -17.16 7.52 11.01
N TYR A 366 -16.47 8.01 12.05
CA TYR A 366 -15.03 8.23 12.02
C TYR A 366 -14.31 7.11 12.76
N LYS A 367 -13.67 6.23 11.99
CA LYS A 367 -12.64 5.33 12.51
C LYS A 367 -11.31 5.87 12.03
N THR A 368 -10.48 6.34 12.95
CA THR A 368 -9.07 6.58 12.60
C THR A 368 -8.36 5.25 12.61
N VAL A 369 -7.50 5.05 11.61
CA VAL A 369 -6.78 3.79 11.43
C VAL A 369 -5.27 4.02 11.45
N VAL A 370 -4.56 2.99 11.90
CA VAL A 370 -3.12 2.83 11.80
C VAL A 370 -2.89 1.74 10.75
N VAL A 371 -2.07 2.02 9.75
CA VAL A 371 -1.70 1.03 8.75
C VAL A 371 -0.78 -0.02 9.39
N ALA A 372 -1.11 -1.29 9.23
CA ALA A 372 -0.33 -2.43 9.71
C ALA A 372 0.45 -3.14 8.58
N GLY A 373 0.02 -2.98 7.33
CA GLY A 373 0.75 -3.47 6.16
C GLY A 373 0.17 -2.97 4.86
N GLU A 374 1.03 -2.86 3.85
CA GLU A 374 0.72 -2.33 2.51
C GLU A 374 1.31 -3.28 1.46
N ALA A 375 0.63 -3.43 0.33
CA ALA A 375 1.14 -4.14 -0.84
C ALA A 375 0.46 -3.62 -2.12
N GLY A 376 1.05 -3.93 -3.27
CA GLY A 376 0.54 -3.48 -4.56
C GLY A 376 0.73 -1.98 -4.73
N ASP A 377 -0.28 -1.28 -5.28
CA ASP A 377 -0.21 0.16 -5.57
C ASP A 377 -0.14 1.05 -4.29
N ALA A 378 -0.41 0.48 -3.12
CA ALA A 378 -0.27 1.16 -1.82
C ALA A 378 1.13 1.07 -1.19
N SER A 379 2.06 0.28 -1.77
CA SER A 379 3.40 0.08 -1.21
C SER A 379 4.48 0.64 -2.14
N PRO A 380 5.54 1.25 -1.57
CA PRO A 380 6.78 1.50 -2.31
C PRO A 380 7.49 0.19 -2.67
#